data_AF-A0A547NAX9-F1
#
_entry.id   AF-A0A547NAX9-F1
#
_cell.length_a   1.000
_cell.length_b   1.000
_cell.length_c   1.000
_cell.angle_alpha   90.00
_cell.angle_beta   90.00
_cell.angle_gamma   90.00
#
_symmetry.space_group_name_H-M   'P 1'
#
loop_
_entity.id
_entity.type
_entity.pdbx_description
1 polymer ?
#
loop_
_entity_poly.entity_id
_entity_poly.type
_entity_poly.pdbx_seq_one_letter_code
_entity_poly.pdbx_strand_id
1 'polypeptide(L)'
;MRAAAHVQADRVVRGSPVVSAQLLVGREARSGRRREGMRDALLMSAGPNKTLDLDLELDRFANRSFLEIADHDYVSARLSSRSRLPSQFLWQAQQALEKYFKFILLVHRIKAPKILHDLERALDLLDQQLPFALDLSNDTRDFVKFVNGVGRWRYLEGSIVLKGLELHQLDRAVWEIRRYCQRRLARTQSGPTAAGDRDLCMAELIAAASNRQAFSINGELESIVSDHKHPARKALVWQNLCYGKRRRERLFNVPTPMFIKNAPLWLTPDIVDEVSQYVHIPADAKKAYRELIAVRAKAP
;
A
#
# COMPACT_ATOMS: atom_id res chain seq x y z
N MET A 1 -36.34 -0.29 -56.19
CA MET A 1 -37.58 0.46 -56.49
C MET A 1 -38.02 1.18 -55.22
N ARG A 2 -37.96 2.53 -55.24
CA ARG A 2 -38.69 3.56 -54.45
C ARG A 2 -38.85 3.39 -52.92
N ALA A 3 -38.66 4.40 -52.06
CA ALA A 3 -38.21 5.78 -52.19
C ALA A 3 -37.91 6.34 -50.78
N ALA A 4 -37.09 7.39 -50.76
CA ALA A 4 -36.72 8.25 -49.63
C ALA A 4 -37.91 9.05 -49.04
N ALA A 5 -37.76 9.48 -47.78
CA ALA A 5 -38.14 10.84 -47.38
C ALA A 5 -37.27 11.34 -46.22
N HIS A 6 -36.46 12.36 -46.54
CA HIS A 6 -35.80 13.31 -45.65
C HIS A 6 -36.83 14.26 -45.03
N VAL A 7 -36.61 14.71 -43.79
CA VAL A 7 -36.71 16.14 -43.40
C VAL A 7 -35.58 16.45 -42.42
N GLN A 8 -35.02 17.64 -42.58
CA GLN A 8 -33.79 18.19 -42.00
C GLN A 8 -34.13 19.52 -41.31
N ALA A 9 -33.17 20.04 -40.53
CA ALA A 9 -33.06 21.37 -39.90
C ALA A 9 -33.62 21.45 -38.45
N ASP A 10 -32.97 22.05 -37.45
CA ASP A 10 -31.89 23.05 -37.51
C ASP A 10 -31.02 23.12 -36.24
N ARG A 11 -29.79 23.62 -36.44
CA ARG A 11 -28.78 23.95 -35.42
C ARG A 11 -29.17 25.19 -34.60
N VAL A 12 -28.89 25.21 -33.30
CA VAL A 12 -28.29 26.39 -32.63
C VAL A 12 -27.32 25.96 -31.52
N VAL A 13 -26.12 26.54 -31.60
CA VAL A 13 -24.96 26.46 -30.71
C VAL A 13 -25.11 27.44 -29.52
N ARG A 14 -24.42 27.14 -28.40
CA ARG A 14 -23.93 28.00 -27.27
C ARG A 14 -24.39 27.38 -25.94
N GLY A 15 -23.59 27.21 -24.89
CA GLY A 15 -22.22 27.56 -24.56
C GLY A 15 -22.08 27.32 -23.04
N SER A 16 -21.00 26.71 -22.60
CA SER A 16 -20.68 26.53 -21.17
C SER A 16 -20.49 27.88 -20.47
N PRO A 17 -20.79 27.99 -19.17
CA PRO A 17 -20.11 28.93 -18.31
C PRO A 17 -19.20 28.22 -17.31
N VAL A 18 -17.91 28.48 -17.49
CA VAL A 18 -16.89 28.49 -16.46
C VAL A 18 -17.32 29.48 -15.37
N VAL A 19 -17.40 29.05 -14.11
CA VAL A 19 -17.61 29.97 -12.99
C VAL A 19 -16.26 30.24 -12.34
N SER A 20 -15.67 31.38 -12.72
CA SER A 20 -14.52 32.00 -12.06
C SER A 20 -14.94 32.59 -10.73
N ALA A 21 -14.12 32.34 -9.72
CA ALA A 21 -14.18 32.98 -8.42
C ALA A 21 -13.69 34.44 -8.53
N GLN A 22 -14.51 35.40 -8.10
CA GLN A 22 -14.04 36.70 -7.64
C GLN A 22 -15.04 37.38 -6.70
N LEU A 23 -14.44 37.91 -5.63
CA LEU A 23 -14.90 38.80 -4.57
C LEU A 23 -16.31 39.42 -4.67
N LEU A 24 -17.09 39.22 -3.59
CA LEU A 24 -18.03 40.22 -3.09
C LEU A 24 -17.73 40.51 -1.63
N VAL A 25 -17.28 41.75 -1.40
CA VAL A 25 -17.03 42.37 -0.10
C VAL A 25 -18.33 43.01 0.38
N GLY A 26 -18.73 42.70 1.62
CA GLY A 26 -19.29 43.70 2.52
C GLY A 26 -20.77 43.63 2.92
N ARG A 27 -20.96 43.62 4.26
CA ARG A 27 -22.15 43.92 5.09
C ARG A 27 -23.15 42.75 5.21
N GLU A 28 -23.52 42.24 6.39
CA GLU A 28 -23.65 42.79 7.76
C GLU A 28 -23.27 41.68 8.78
N ALA A 29 -22.40 41.85 9.77
CA ALA A 29 -22.51 42.68 10.98
C ALA A 29 -23.76 42.43 11.84
N ARG A 30 -23.81 41.29 12.56
CA ARG A 30 -24.32 41.16 13.96
C ARG A 30 -24.40 39.68 14.41
N SER A 31 -23.27 39.06 14.81
CA SER A 31 -23.26 37.79 15.60
C SER A 31 -21.91 37.48 16.28
N GLY A 32 -20.97 38.44 16.36
CA GLY A 32 -19.57 38.15 16.72
C GLY A 32 -19.22 38.08 18.21
N ARG A 33 -20.01 38.65 19.13
CA ARG A 33 -19.53 38.88 20.51
C ARG A 33 -19.69 37.74 21.53
N ARG A 34 -20.19 36.56 21.15
CA ARG A 34 -20.31 35.40 22.04
C ARG A 34 -19.39 34.22 21.72
N ARG A 35 -18.63 34.27 20.61
CA ARG A 35 -17.73 33.16 20.20
C ARG A 35 -16.23 33.44 20.36
N GLU A 36 -15.82 34.69 20.60
CA GLU A 36 -14.41 35.04 20.86
C GLU A 36 -14.00 34.72 22.31
N GLY A 37 -14.82 35.05 23.31
CA GLY A 37 -14.51 34.76 24.73
C GLY A 37 -14.46 33.26 25.09
N MET A 38 -15.02 32.37 24.25
CA MET A 38 -15.03 30.93 24.48
C MET A 38 -13.86 30.21 23.78
N ARG A 39 -13.22 30.85 22.79
CA ARG A 39 -11.94 30.38 22.21
C ARG A 39 -10.77 30.77 23.09
N ASP A 40 -10.82 31.96 23.68
CA ASP A 40 -9.78 32.42 24.61
C ASP A 40 -9.85 31.70 25.98
N ALA A 41 -11.05 31.30 26.43
CA ALA A 41 -11.20 30.47 27.63
C ALA A 41 -10.75 29.00 27.42
N LEU A 42 -10.82 28.47 26.19
CA LEU A 42 -10.36 27.11 25.87
C LEU A 42 -8.83 27.04 25.67
N LEU A 43 -8.19 28.18 25.37
CA LEU A 43 -6.73 28.32 25.30
C LEU A 43 -6.08 28.64 26.66
N MET A 44 -6.88 28.99 27.68
CA MET A 44 -6.39 29.37 29.02
C MET A 44 -6.54 28.28 30.08
N SER A 45 -6.91 27.05 29.71
CA SER A 45 -6.87 25.89 30.62
C SER A 45 -5.73 24.91 30.30
N ALA A 46 -4.65 25.40 29.68
CA ALA A 46 -3.40 24.64 29.56
C ALA A 46 -2.77 24.55 30.95
N GLY A 47 -3.18 23.53 31.71
CA GLY A 47 -2.47 23.06 32.90
C GLY A 47 -0.99 22.79 32.59
N PRO A 48 -0.16 22.61 33.64
CA PRO A 48 1.29 22.60 33.51
C PRO A 48 1.74 21.62 32.42
N ASN A 49 2.52 22.16 31.48
CA ASN A 49 3.25 21.51 30.39
C ASN A 49 3.20 19.97 30.50
N LYS A 50 2.22 19.34 29.82
CA LYS A 50 2.12 17.89 29.77
C LYS A 50 3.37 17.42 29.04
N THR A 51 4.34 16.87 29.77
CA THR A 51 5.57 16.34 29.20
C THR A 51 5.20 15.38 28.07
N LEU A 52 5.75 15.61 26.88
CA LEU A 52 5.47 14.79 25.71
C LEU A 52 5.78 13.33 26.04
N ASP A 53 4.76 12.48 26.04
CA ASP A 53 4.96 11.03 26.07
C ASP A 53 5.47 10.61 24.68
N LEU A 54 6.79 10.66 24.52
CA LEU A 54 7.47 10.35 23.28
C LEU A 54 7.10 8.96 22.77
N ASP A 55 6.93 7.98 23.65
CA ASP A 55 6.60 6.62 23.25
C ASP A 55 5.18 6.51 22.69
N LEU A 56 4.22 7.20 23.32
CA LEU A 56 2.87 7.28 22.80
C LEU A 56 2.82 7.99 21.44
N GLU A 57 3.59 9.06 21.25
CA GLU A 57 3.65 9.77 19.97
C GLU A 57 4.32 8.95 18.86
N LEU A 58 5.36 8.18 19.16
CA LEU A 58 5.97 7.25 18.21
C LEU A 58 4.97 6.15 17.80
N ASP A 59 4.18 5.64 18.75
CA ASP A 59 3.14 4.65 18.44
C ASP A 59 2.00 5.26 17.60
N ARG A 60 1.60 6.50 17.88
CA ARG A 60 0.62 7.23 17.06
C ARG A 60 1.14 7.48 15.64
N PHE A 61 2.41 7.85 15.52
CA PHE A 61 3.08 7.99 14.23
C PHE A 61 3.11 6.66 13.48
N ALA A 62 3.46 5.56 14.13
CA ALA A 62 3.46 4.24 13.51
C ALA A 62 2.08 3.89 12.93
N ASN A 63 1.02 4.07 13.72
CA ASN A 63 -0.35 3.79 13.27
C ASN A 63 -0.73 4.64 12.04
N ARG A 64 -0.62 5.96 12.14
CA ARG A 64 -1.10 6.88 11.09
C ARG A 64 -0.24 6.89 9.84
N SER A 65 1.09 6.85 10.00
CA SER A 65 2.02 6.98 8.89
C SER A 65 2.31 5.65 8.20
N PHE A 66 2.17 4.53 8.91
CA PHE A 66 2.50 3.22 8.39
C PHE A 66 1.30 2.30 8.28
N LEU A 67 0.61 1.95 9.38
CA LEU A 67 -0.46 0.95 9.32
C LEU A 67 -1.64 1.42 8.45
N GLU A 68 -2.19 2.60 8.73
CA GLU A 68 -3.33 3.16 7.98
C GLU A 68 -2.98 3.35 6.49
N ILE A 69 -1.79 3.87 6.19
CA ILE A 69 -1.34 4.06 4.81
C ILE A 69 -1.06 2.72 4.12
N ALA A 70 -0.52 1.72 4.81
CA ALA A 70 -0.31 0.38 4.26
C ALA A 70 -1.64 -0.30 3.89
N ASP A 71 -2.66 -0.13 4.72
CA ASP A 71 -4.02 -0.63 4.46
C ASP A 71 -4.57 0.01 3.16
N HIS A 72 -4.38 1.32 2.98
CA HIS A 72 -4.76 2.03 1.75
C HIS A 72 -3.96 1.59 0.52
N ASP A 73 -2.65 1.37 0.66
CA ASP A 73 -1.80 0.89 -0.42
C ASP A 73 -2.21 -0.52 -0.85
N TYR A 74 -2.53 -1.40 0.10
CA TYR A 74 -3.04 -2.74 -0.19
C TYR A 74 -4.36 -2.69 -0.96
N VAL A 75 -5.32 -1.90 -0.49
CA VAL A 75 -6.60 -1.69 -1.18
C VAL A 75 -6.38 -1.15 -2.59
N SER A 76 -5.46 -0.20 -2.74
CA SER A 76 -5.10 0.39 -4.03
C SER A 76 -4.47 -0.64 -4.97
N ALA A 77 -3.57 -1.50 -4.47
CA ALA A 77 -3.00 -2.61 -5.23
C ALA A 77 -4.11 -3.52 -5.76
N ARG A 78 -5.08 -3.88 -4.93
CA ARG A 78 -6.23 -4.69 -5.36
C ARG A 78 -7.07 -4.00 -6.44
N LEU A 79 -7.27 -2.69 -6.35
CA LEU A 79 -7.94 -1.91 -7.39
C LEU A 79 -7.14 -1.94 -8.71
N SER A 80 -5.83 -1.69 -8.67
CA SER A 80 -4.96 -1.74 -9.84
C SER A 80 -4.93 -3.12 -10.49
N SER A 81 -4.88 -4.19 -9.69
CA SER A 81 -4.94 -5.57 -10.17
C SER A 81 -6.25 -5.84 -10.92
N ARG A 82 -7.39 -5.44 -10.34
CA ARG A 82 -8.71 -5.58 -10.97
C ARG A 82 -8.83 -4.78 -12.27
N SER A 83 -8.14 -3.64 -12.35
CA SER A 83 -8.08 -2.79 -13.54
C SER A 83 -7.01 -3.22 -14.55
N ARG A 84 -6.30 -4.34 -14.31
CA ARG A 84 -5.20 -4.85 -15.16
C ARG A 84 -4.07 -3.82 -15.35
N LEU A 85 -3.70 -3.14 -14.27
CA LEU A 85 -2.60 -2.18 -14.19
C LEU A 85 -1.43 -2.78 -13.41
N PRO A 86 -0.61 -3.66 -14.02
CA PRO A 86 0.34 -4.51 -13.32
C PRO A 86 1.48 -3.72 -12.66
N SER A 87 2.03 -2.71 -13.32
CA SER A 87 3.08 -1.87 -12.73
C SER A 87 2.59 -1.12 -11.50
N GLN A 88 1.38 -0.56 -11.56
CA GLN A 88 0.74 0.12 -10.43
C GLN A 88 0.42 -0.86 -9.30
N PHE A 89 -0.08 -2.04 -9.63
CA PHE A 89 -0.32 -3.13 -8.67
C PHE A 89 0.96 -3.51 -7.92
N LEU A 90 2.07 -3.77 -8.62
CA LEU A 90 3.33 -4.20 -8.00
C LEU A 90 3.94 -3.10 -7.14
N TRP A 91 3.88 -1.84 -7.59
CA TRP A 91 4.34 -0.71 -6.81
C TRP A 91 3.55 -0.56 -5.51
N GLN A 92 2.22 -0.60 -5.58
CA GLN A 92 1.35 -0.47 -4.41
C GLN A 92 1.50 -1.67 -3.47
N ALA A 93 1.72 -2.88 -4.02
CA ALA A 93 2.05 -4.07 -3.23
C ALA A 93 3.35 -3.86 -2.43
N GLN A 94 4.43 -3.38 -3.07
CA GLN A 94 5.69 -3.08 -2.39
C GLN A 94 5.49 -2.05 -1.28
N GLN A 95 4.77 -0.97 -1.59
CA GLN A 95 4.51 0.12 -0.66
C GLN A 95 3.71 -0.30 0.57
N ALA A 96 2.73 -1.21 0.41
CA ALA A 96 1.97 -1.78 1.51
C ALA A 96 2.87 -2.63 2.43
N LEU A 97 3.62 -3.58 1.85
CA LEU A 97 4.51 -4.47 2.60
C LEU A 97 5.61 -3.69 3.34
N GLU A 98 6.22 -2.71 2.69
CA GLU A 98 7.24 -1.84 3.28
C GLU A 98 6.71 -1.13 4.54
N LYS A 99 5.51 -0.57 4.45
CA LYS A 99 4.91 0.16 5.55
C LYS A 99 4.50 -0.76 6.70
N TYR A 100 3.97 -1.96 6.43
CA TYR A 100 3.73 -2.93 7.51
C TYR A 100 5.04 -3.30 8.23
N PHE A 101 6.14 -3.53 7.53
CA PHE A 101 7.43 -3.78 8.18
C PHE A 101 7.93 -2.57 8.98
N LYS A 102 7.82 -1.35 8.44
CA LYS A 102 8.17 -0.12 9.16
C LYS A 102 7.32 0.10 10.41
N PHE A 103 6.04 -0.25 10.36
CA PHE A 103 5.18 -0.26 11.54
C PHE A 103 5.77 -1.17 12.62
N ILE A 104 6.05 -2.44 12.29
CA ILE A 104 6.55 -3.43 13.24
C ILE A 104 7.89 -2.96 13.83
N LEU A 105 8.83 -2.55 12.98
CA LEU A 105 10.13 -2.01 13.41
C LEU A 105 9.97 -0.84 14.40
N LEU A 106 9.09 0.12 14.08
CA LEU A 106 8.92 1.31 14.91
C LEU A 106 8.26 1.00 16.26
N VAL A 107 7.17 0.22 16.30
CA VAL A 107 6.51 -0.11 17.58
C VAL A 107 7.42 -0.90 18.51
N HIS A 108 8.31 -1.73 17.96
CA HIS A 108 9.34 -2.46 18.69
C HIS A 108 10.61 -1.65 18.97
N ARG A 109 10.68 -0.37 18.54
CA ARG A 109 11.85 0.52 18.70
C ARG A 109 13.14 -0.02 18.07
N ILE A 110 13.01 -0.82 17.02
CA ILE A 110 14.13 -1.35 16.24
C ILE A 110 14.60 -0.25 15.27
N LYS A 111 15.86 0.17 15.41
CA LYS A 111 16.42 1.23 14.57
C LYS A 111 16.69 0.73 13.16
N ALA A 112 16.00 1.31 12.19
CA ALA A 112 16.04 0.91 10.78
C ALA A 112 16.20 2.05 9.76
N PRO A 113 17.01 3.11 10.02
CA PRO A 113 17.00 4.31 9.18
C PRO A 113 17.49 4.09 7.74
N LYS A 114 18.21 2.98 7.46
CA LYS A 114 18.85 2.69 6.18
C LYS A 114 18.21 1.53 5.40
N ILE A 115 17.04 1.05 5.81
CA ILE A 115 16.33 0.00 5.07
C ILE A 115 15.72 0.54 3.77
N LEU A 116 15.38 1.83 3.74
CA LEU A 116 14.78 2.51 2.58
C LEU A 116 13.54 1.76 2.06
N HIS A 117 13.66 1.08 0.92
CA HIS A 117 12.61 0.33 0.20
C HIS A 117 12.93 -1.17 0.06
N ASP A 118 13.94 -1.67 0.78
CA ASP A 118 14.40 -3.06 0.71
C ASP A 118 13.60 -3.95 1.66
N LEU A 119 12.66 -4.70 1.10
CA LEU A 119 11.75 -5.56 1.86
C LEU A 119 12.46 -6.80 2.45
N GLU A 120 13.42 -7.37 1.73
CA GLU A 120 14.17 -8.54 2.21
C GLU A 120 15.01 -8.13 3.43
N ARG A 121 15.72 -7.01 3.33
CA ARG A 121 16.47 -6.47 4.47
C ARG A 121 15.57 -6.11 5.65
N ALA A 122 14.36 -5.59 5.40
CA ALA A 122 13.38 -5.33 6.45
C ALA A 122 12.98 -6.62 7.17
N LEU A 123 12.67 -7.67 6.40
CA LEU A 123 12.25 -8.96 6.94
C LEU A 123 13.39 -9.65 7.71
N ASP A 124 14.61 -9.66 7.18
CA ASP A 124 15.80 -10.20 7.86
C ASP A 124 16.04 -9.50 9.21
N LEU A 125 15.87 -8.17 9.25
CA LEU A 125 16.04 -7.42 10.49
C LEU A 125 14.97 -7.77 11.52
N LEU A 126 13.73 -7.98 11.08
CA LEU A 126 12.64 -8.42 11.94
C LEU A 126 12.88 -9.83 12.48
N ASP A 127 13.28 -10.78 11.63
CA ASP A 127 13.61 -12.15 12.04
C ASP A 127 14.78 -12.16 13.05
N GLN A 128 15.74 -11.23 12.94
CA GLN A 128 16.89 -11.14 13.84
C GLN A 128 16.61 -10.43 15.17
N GLN A 129 15.76 -9.39 15.18
CA GLN A 129 15.62 -8.49 16.33
C GLN A 129 14.30 -8.59 17.07
N LEU A 130 13.28 -9.21 16.49
CA LEU A 130 12.04 -9.45 17.24
C LEU A 130 12.28 -10.49 18.34
N PRO A 131 11.64 -10.33 19.50
CA PRO A 131 11.76 -11.30 20.59
C PRO A 131 10.89 -12.55 20.37
N PHE A 132 10.42 -12.78 19.15
CA PHE A 132 9.61 -13.92 18.70
C PHE A 132 9.81 -14.11 17.20
N ALA A 133 9.53 -15.33 16.72
CA ALA A 133 9.57 -15.63 15.29
C ALA A 133 8.28 -15.20 14.58
N LEU A 134 8.42 -14.66 13.37
CA LEU A 134 7.30 -14.42 12.47
C LEU A 134 6.89 -15.73 11.79
N ASP A 135 5.65 -16.16 12.00
CA ASP A 135 5.03 -17.31 11.33
C ASP A 135 4.51 -16.89 9.96
N LEU A 136 5.45 -16.76 9.03
CA LEU A 136 5.21 -16.47 7.61
C LEU A 136 5.48 -17.73 6.79
N SER A 137 4.58 -18.03 5.86
CA SER A 137 4.76 -19.12 4.92
C SER A 137 5.89 -18.86 3.92
N ASN A 138 6.44 -19.93 3.35
CA ASN A 138 7.42 -19.84 2.26
C ASN A 138 6.86 -19.02 1.08
N ASP A 139 5.59 -19.23 0.72
CA ASP A 139 4.91 -18.46 -0.33
C ASP A 139 4.94 -16.94 -0.05
N THR A 140 4.73 -16.53 1.19
CA THR A 140 4.79 -15.12 1.59
C THR A 140 6.23 -14.58 1.49
N ARG A 141 7.22 -15.34 1.96
CA ARG A 141 8.64 -14.95 1.90
C ARG A 141 9.12 -14.83 0.44
N ASP A 142 8.77 -15.80 -0.40
CA ASP A 142 9.05 -15.79 -1.84
C ASP A 142 8.35 -14.62 -2.54
N PHE A 143 7.11 -14.32 -2.16
CA PHE A 143 6.39 -13.18 -2.70
C PHE A 143 7.01 -11.84 -2.29
N VAL A 144 7.45 -11.69 -1.04
CA VAL A 144 8.18 -10.51 -0.56
C VAL A 144 9.45 -10.31 -1.39
N LYS A 145 10.24 -11.37 -1.60
CA LYS A 145 11.44 -11.34 -2.45
C LYS A 145 11.12 -10.96 -3.90
N PHE A 146 10.08 -11.55 -4.46
CA PHE A 146 9.61 -11.22 -5.80
C PHE A 146 9.25 -9.73 -5.93
N VAL A 147 8.45 -9.20 -5.00
CA VAL A 147 8.04 -7.79 -5.01
C VAL A 147 9.24 -6.86 -4.78
N ASN A 148 10.18 -7.23 -3.90
CA ASN A 148 11.43 -6.50 -3.68
C ASN A 148 12.24 -6.35 -4.98
N GLY A 149 12.38 -7.46 -5.71
CA GLY A 149 13.10 -7.49 -6.98
C GLY A 149 12.41 -6.67 -8.07
N VAL A 150 11.08 -6.74 -8.18
CA VAL A 150 10.34 -6.00 -9.23
C VAL A 150 10.18 -4.53 -8.90
N GLY A 151 10.06 -4.17 -7.62
CA GLY A 151 9.95 -2.80 -7.14
C GLY A 151 11.10 -1.88 -7.54
N ARG A 152 12.24 -2.47 -7.89
CA ARG A 152 13.39 -1.78 -8.46
C ARG A 152 13.16 -1.25 -9.88
N TRP A 153 12.35 -1.97 -10.67
CA TRP A 153 12.20 -1.77 -12.13
C TRP A 153 10.97 -0.91 -12.48
N ARG A 154 10.71 0.14 -11.70
CA ARG A 154 9.50 0.98 -11.81
C ARG A 154 9.27 1.56 -13.19
N TYR A 155 10.35 1.80 -13.93
CA TYR A 155 10.30 2.42 -15.26
C TYR A 155 10.59 1.41 -16.38
N LEU A 156 10.41 0.11 -16.10
CA LEU A 156 10.73 -0.98 -17.02
C LEU A 156 12.21 -0.99 -17.43
N GLU A 157 13.11 -0.68 -16.50
CA GLU A 157 14.53 -0.90 -16.71
C GLU A 157 14.87 -2.40 -16.70
N GLY A 158 13.89 -3.26 -16.36
CA GLY A 158 13.88 -4.70 -16.58
C GLY A 158 12.50 -5.16 -17.07
N SER A 159 12.45 -6.28 -17.79
CA SER A 159 11.19 -6.87 -18.28
C SER A 159 10.36 -7.42 -17.11
N ILE A 160 9.04 -7.28 -17.18
CA ILE A 160 8.11 -7.75 -16.14
C ILE A 160 7.35 -8.98 -16.64
N VAL A 161 7.26 -9.99 -15.79
CA VAL A 161 6.45 -11.20 -16.00
C VAL A 161 5.59 -11.44 -14.76
N LEU A 162 4.27 -11.48 -14.95
CA LEU A 162 3.29 -11.92 -13.96
C LEU A 162 2.57 -13.16 -14.47
N LYS A 163 2.49 -14.17 -13.61
CA LYS A 163 1.89 -15.47 -13.87
C LYS A 163 0.38 -15.49 -13.58
N GLY A 164 -0.14 -14.46 -12.91
CA GLY A 164 -1.57 -14.24 -12.70
C GLY A 164 -2.09 -14.62 -11.31
N LEU A 165 -1.22 -15.07 -10.40
CA LEU A 165 -1.58 -15.42 -9.01
C LEU A 165 -1.12 -14.38 -7.97
N GLU A 166 -0.42 -13.34 -8.42
CA GLU A 166 0.26 -12.38 -7.54
C GLU A 166 -0.72 -11.62 -6.64
N LEU A 167 -1.96 -11.42 -7.07
CA LEU A 167 -2.99 -10.82 -6.21
C LEU A 167 -3.28 -11.67 -4.98
N HIS A 168 -3.34 -12.99 -5.13
CA HIS A 168 -3.62 -13.92 -4.03
C HIS A 168 -2.40 -14.12 -3.14
N GLN A 169 -1.20 -14.10 -3.73
CA GLN A 169 0.04 -14.07 -2.97
C GLN A 169 0.14 -12.79 -2.13
N LEU A 170 -0.25 -11.63 -2.68
CA LEU A 170 -0.37 -10.39 -1.92
C LEU A 170 -1.40 -10.50 -0.79
N ASP A 171 -2.60 -11.04 -1.06
CA ASP A 171 -3.63 -11.21 -0.02
C ASP A 171 -3.14 -12.04 1.16
N ARG A 172 -2.41 -13.11 0.86
CA ARG A 172 -1.79 -13.98 1.87
C ARG A 172 -0.69 -13.24 2.63
N ALA A 173 0.24 -12.62 1.92
CA ALA A 173 1.37 -11.90 2.51
C ALA A 173 0.89 -10.76 3.42
N VAL A 174 -0.06 -9.95 2.96
CA VAL A 174 -0.65 -8.87 3.74
C VAL A 174 -1.33 -9.42 4.99
N TRP A 175 -2.12 -10.49 4.89
CA TRP A 175 -2.74 -11.07 6.07
C TRP A 175 -1.71 -11.65 7.06
N GLU A 176 -0.74 -12.43 6.59
CA GLU A 176 0.28 -13.04 7.44
C GLU A 176 1.12 -11.98 8.17
N ILE A 177 1.55 -10.93 7.48
CA ILE A 177 2.37 -9.84 8.04
C ILE A 177 1.54 -8.90 8.91
N ARG A 178 0.35 -8.47 8.46
CA ARG A 178 -0.48 -7.48 9.18
C ARG A 178 -0.96 -7.99 10.53
N ARG A 179 -1.09 -9.31 10.73
CA ARG A 179 -1.32 -9.89 12.06
C ARG A 179 -0.29 -9.43 13.10
N TYR A 180 0.94 -9.13 12.69
CA TYR A 180 1.99 -8.64 13.58
C TYR A 180 2.01 -7.11 13.74
N CYS A 181 1.19 -6.38 12.99
CA CYS A 181 1.06 -4.93 13.12
C CYS A 181 0.17 -4.54 14.31
N GLN A 182 0.56 -4.96 15.52
CA GLN A 182 -0.17 -4.70 16.75
C GLN A 182 0.73 -4.11 17.83
N ARG A 183 0.35 -2.93 18.33
CA ARG A 183 1.06 -2.27 19.43
C ARG A 183 1.24 -3.19 20.64
N ARG A 184 0.24 -4.00 20.99
CA ARG A 184 0.25 -4.89 22.16
C ARG A 184 1.34 -5.97 22.14
N LEU A 185 1.89 -6.32 20.97
CA LEU A 185 3.03 -7.25 20.88
C LEU A 185 4.33 -6.61 21.38
N ALA A 186 4.43 -5.29 21.24
CA ALA A 186 5.63 -4.53 21.56
C ALA A 186 5.52 -3.82 22.91
N ARG A 187 4.37 -3.17 23.16
CA ARG A 187 4.20 -2.19 24.24
C ARG A 187 2.80 -2.20 24.86
N THR A 188 2.75 -1.91 26.15
CA THR A 188 1.55 -1.59 26.93
C THR A 188 1.51 -0.10 27.27
N GLN A 189 0.57 0.32 28.11
CA GLN A 189 0.59 1.69 28.67
C GLN A 189 1.75 1.91 29.64
N SER A 190 2.31 0.84 30.21
CA SER A 190 3.31 0.89 31.28
C SER A 190 4.74 0.62 30.80
N GLY A 191 4.95 0.38 29.50
CA GLY A 191 6.27 0.08 28.93
C GLY A 191 6.26 -1.05 27.90
N PRO A 192 7.38 -1.75 27.70
CA PRO A 192 7.44 -2.94 26.86
C PRO A 192 6.48 -4.04 27.35
N THR A 193 5.87 -4.77 26.41
CA THR A 193 5.01 -5.92 26.75
C THR A 193 5.84 -7.02 27.41
N ALA A 194 5.38 -7.54 28.55
CA ALA A 194 6.02 -8.66 29.24
C ALA A 194 6.00 -9.93 28.38
N ALA A 195 6.93 -10.86 28.61
CA ALA A 195 7.03 -12.08 27.80
C ALA A 195 5.73 -12.91 27.82
N GLY A 196 5.13 -13.13 29.00
CA GLY A 196 3.89 -13.90 29.13
C GLY A 196 2.70 -13.31 28.37
N ASP A 197 2.49 -11.99 28.45
CA ASP A 197 1.43 -11.31 27.69
C ASP A 197 1.66 -11.40 26.18
N ARG A 198 2.94 -11.35 25.77
CA ARG A 198 3.33 -11.48 24.37
C ARG A 198 3.07 -12.89 23.86
N ASP A 199 3.40 -13.91 24.65
CA ASP A 199 3.17 -15.32 24.28
C ASP A 199 1.68 -15.63 24.13
N LEU A 200 0.83 -15.07 25.02
CA LEU A 200 -0.63 -15.15 24.88
C LEU A 200 -1.09 -14.50 23.57
N CYS A 201 -0.60 -13.28 23.28
CA CYS A 201 -0.91 -12.61 22.02
C CYS A 201 -0.46 -13.45 20.81
N MET A 202 0.73 -14.04 20.85
CA MET A 202 1.26 -14.89 19.78
C MET A 202 0.41 -16.14 19.57
N ALA A 203 -0.05 -16.79 20.64
CA ALA A 203 -0.96 -17.92 20.56
C ALA A 203 -2.29 -17.54 19.85
N GLU A 204 -2.84 -16.36 20.13
CA GLU A 204 -4.01 -15.84 19.42
C GLU A 204 -3.74 -15.66 17.92
N LEU A 205 -2.55 -15.12 17.55
CA LEU A 205 -2.20 -14.93 16.14
C LEU A 205 -2.08 -16.25 15.39
N ILE A 206 -1.48 -17.26 16.01
CA ILE A 206 -1.33 -18.59 15.42
C ILE A 206 -2.72 -19.22 15.23
N ALA A 207 -3.57 -19.17 16.27
CA ALA A 207 -4.94 -19.70 16.20
C ALA A 207 -5.78 -19.02 15.09
N ALA A 208 -5.54 -17.74 14.82
CA ALA A 208 -6.23 -16.98 13.77
C ALA A 208 -6.05 -17.56 12.35
N ALA A 209 -5.00 -18.34 12.11
CA ALA A 209 -4.78 -19.01 10.81
C ALA A 209 -5.89 -20.01 10.45
N SER A 210 -6.58 -20.56 11.45
CA SER A 210 -7.73 -21.46 11.25
C SER A 210 -8.94 -20.76 10.62
N ASN A 211 -9.09 -19.45 10.83
CA ASN A 211 -10.18 -18.64 10.29
C ASN A 211 -9.74 -17.20 10.04
N ARG A 212 -9.05 -17.00 8.91
CA ARG A 212 -8.46 -15.71 8.52
C ARG A 212 -9.46 -14.55 8.50
N GLN A 213 -10.69 -14.81 8.05
CA GLN A 213 -11.73 -13.79 7.90
C GLN A 213 -12.37 -13.35 9.22
N ALA A 214 -12.25 -14.17 10.27
CA ALA A 214 -12.73 -13.80 11.60
C ALA A 214 -11.70 -12.99 12.40
N PHE A 215 -10.44 -13.01 11.98
CA PHE A 215 -9.38 -12.26 12.63
C PHE A 215 -9.51 -10.76 12.35
N SER A 216 -9.29 -9.94 13.38
CA SER A 216 -9.34 -8.48 13.31
C SER A 216 -8.30 -7.88 14.24
N ILE A 217 -7.65 -6.81 13.79
CA ILE A 217 -6.89 -5.90 14.66
C ILE A 217 -7.55 -4.52 14.80
N ASN A 218 -8.81 -4.40 14.37
CA ASN A 218 -9.62 -3.17 14.38
C ASN A 218 -8.98 -1.98 13.64
N GLY A 219 -8.40 -2.23 12.46
CA GLY A 219 -7.84 -1.19 11.59
C GLY A 219 -8.73 -0.83 10.40
N GLU A 220 -8.15 -0.16 9.41
CA GLU A 220 -8.87 0.38 8.26
C GLU A 220 -9.47 -0.73 7.38
N LEU A 221 -8.75 -1.84 7.18
CA LEU A 221 -9.29 -2.97 6.41
C LEU A 221 -10.59 -3.52 7.02
N GLU A 222 -10.66 -3.65 8.34
CA GLU A 222 -11.85 -4.14 9.03
C GLU A 222 -13.02 -3.15 8.94
N SER A 223 -12.72 -1.84 9.06
CA SER A 223 -13.68 -0.77 8.79
C SER A 223 -14.29 -0.93 7.39
N ILE A 224 -13.45 -1.07 6.36
CA ILE A 224 -13.88 -1.26 4.96
C ILE A 224 -14.67 -2.56 4.78
N VAL A 225 -14.27 -3.68 5.42
CA VAL A 225 -15.02 -4.95 5.32
C VAL A 225 -16.40 -4.83 5.97
N SER A 226 -16.50 -4.09 7.07
CA SER A 226 -17.72 -3.93 7.86
C SER A 226 -18.78 -3.09 7.15
N ASP A 227 -18.38 -1.99 6.49
CA ASP A 227 -19.27 -1.06 5.79
C ASP A 227 -19.56 -1.51 4.35
N HIS A 228 -20.76 -2.05 4.15
CA HIS A 228 -21.24 -2.51 2.85
C HIS A 228 -21.28 -1.42 1.75
N LYS A 229 -21.35 -0.14 2.13
CA LYS A 229 -21.40 1.00 1.19
C LYS A 229 -20.02 1.57 0.88
N HIS A 230 -18.98 1.15 1.60
CA HIS A 230 -17.64 1.69 1.40
C HIS A 230 -17.15 1.40 -0.04
N PRO A 231 -16.70 2.41 -0.81
CA PRO A 231 -16.36 2.26 -2.22
C PRO A 231 -15.23 1.24 -2.45
N ALA A 232 -14.27 1.16 -1.54
CA ALA A 232 -13.17 0.21 -1.62
C ALA A 232 -13.57 -1.25 -1.30
N ARG A 233 -14.70 -1.47 -0.61
CA ARG A 233 -15.05 -2.79 -0.08
C ARG A 233 -15.16 -3.84 -1.17
N LYS A 234 -15.78 -3.49 -2.30
CA LYS A 234 -15.95 -4.41 -3.43
C LYS A 234 -14.61 -4.92 -3.94
N ALA A 235 -13.58 -4.07 -3.97
CA ALA A 235 -12.24 -4.48 -4.36
C ALA A 235 -11.58 -5.34 -3.28
N LEU A 236 -11.71 -4.97 -2.00
CA LEU A 236 -11.10 -5.70 -0.89
C LEU A 236 -11.59 -7.16 -0.79
N VAL A 237 -12.89 -7.40 -0.89
CA VAL A 237 -13.47 -8.75 -0.64
C VAL A 237 -13.58 -9.65 -1.89
N TRP A 238 -13.42 -9.09 -3.09
CA TRP A 238 -13.56 -9.83 -4.36
C TRP A 238 -12.44 -10.86 -4.54
N GLN A 239 -12.74 -12.15 -4.66
CA GLN A 239 -11.70 -13.20 -4.80
C GLN A 239 -10.63 -13.17 -3.69
N ASN A 240 -11.00 -12.79 -2.47
CA ASN A 240 -10.10 -12.73 -1.32
C ASN A 240 -10.42 -13.89 -0.34
N LEU A 241 -9.39 -14.62 0.10
CA LEU A 241 -9.47 -15.70 1.09
C LEU A 241 -9.06 -15.26 2.50
N CYS A 242 -8.57 -14.03 2.65
CA CYS A 242 -8.09 -13.51 3.92
C CYS A 242 -9.08 -12.50 4.51
N TYR A 243 -9.70 -11.67 3.67
CA TYR A 243 -10.61 -10.59 4.09
C TYR A 243 -12.04 -10.78 3.60
N GLY A 244 -13.00 -10.74 4.51
CA GLY A 244 -14.43 -10.83 4.23
C GLY A 244 -15.27 -11.07 5.48
N LYS A 245 -16.61 -10.99 5.37
CA LYS A 245 -17.51 -11.26 6.51
C LYS A 245 -17.81 -12.74 6.74
N ARG A 246 -17.58 -13.59 5.74
CA ARG A 246 -17.90 -15.02 5.78
C ARG A 246 -16.61 -15.81 5.61
N ARG A 247 -16.46 -16.89 6.36
CA ARG A 247 -15.39 -17.86 6.16
C ARG A 247 -15.43 -18.36 4.72
N ARG A 248 -14.29 -18.32 4.05
CA ARG A 248 -14.12 -18.80 2.69
C ARG A 248 -12.82 -19.59 2.61
N GLU A 249 -12.94 -20.83 2.15
CA GLU A 249 -11.80 -21.75 2.04
C GLU A 249 -11.34 -21.92 0.60
N ARG A 250 -12.22 -21.62 -0.37
CA ARG A 250 -11.97 -21.81 -1.80
C ARG A 250 -12.49 -20.63 -2.60
N LEU A 251 -11.81 -20.35 -3.70
CA LEU A 251 -12.22 -19.38 -4.70
C LEU A 251 -12.71 -20.14 -5.95
N PHE A 252 -13.70 -19.56 -6.63
CA PHE A 252 -14.24 -20.07 -7.88
C PHE A 252 -14.01 -19.03 -8.98
N ASN A 253 -13.76 -19.47 -10.21
CA ASN A 253 -13.55 -18.58 -11.36
C ASN A 253 -12.46 -17.54 -11.10
N VAL A 254 -11.33 -17.99 -10.56
CA VAL A 254 -10.16 -17.14 -10.28
C VAL A 254 -9.56 -16.67 -11.61
N PRO A 255 -9.56 -15.36 -11.91
CA PRO A 255 -8.89 -14.86 -13.10
C PRO A 255 -7.38 -14.98 -12.90
N THR A 256 -6.69 -15.64 -13.82
CA THR A 256 -5.23 -15.75 -13.85
C THR A 256 -4.66 -15.07 -15.09
N PRO A 257 -4.85 -13.74 -15.26
CA PRO A 257 -4.33 -13.05 -16.43
C PRO A 257 -2.80 -13.01 -16.35
N MET A 258 -2.15 -13.65 -17.32
CA MET A 258 -0.72 -13.50 -17.51
C MET A 258 -0.43 -12.10 -18.05
N PHE A 259 0.64 -11.47 -17.55
CA PHE A 259 1.12 -10.20 -18.08
C PHE A 259 2.61 -10.28 -18.34
N ILE A 260 3.03 -9.94 -19.55
CA ILE A 260 4.43 -9.90 -19.96
C ILE A 260 4.66 -8.57 -20.64
N LYS A 261 5.70 -7.85 -20.20
CA LYS A 261 6.12 -6.61 -20.83
C LYS A 261 7.64 -6.55 -20.90
N ASN A 262 8.15 -6.45 -22.12
CA ASN A 262 9.59 -6.28 -22.34
C ASN A 262 10.02 -4.87 -21.91
N ALA A 263 11.19 -4.77 -21.29
CA ALA A 263 11.86 -3.51 -21.08
C ALA A 263 12.19 -2.84 -22.44
N PRO A 264 12.02 -1.52 -22.59
CA PRO A 264 12.44 -0.82 -23.80
C PRO A 264 13.93 -1.06 -24.13
N LEU A 265 14.79 -0.99 -23.11
CA LEU A 265 16.23 -1.23 -23.25
C LEU A 265 16.57 -2.71 -23.49
N TRP A 266 15.67 -3.64 -23.21
CA TRP A 266 15.84 -5.04 -23.62
C TRP A 266 15.65 -5.20 -25.13
N LEU A 267 14.71 -4.46 -25.72
CA LEU A 267 14.45 -4.50 -27.16
C LEU A 267 15.57 -3.79 -27.92
N THR A 268 15.92 -2.57 -27.48
CA THR A 268 16.92 -1.73 -28.11
C THR A 268 18.00 -1.35 -27.07
N PRO A 269 18.95 -2.24 -26.77
CA PRO A 269 19.95 -1.96 -25.74
C PRO A 269 20.97 -0.89 -26.16
N ASP A 270 21.18 -0.68 -27.46
CA ASP A 270 22.20 0.22 -28.02
C ASP A 270 22.01 1.70 -27.62
N ILE A 271 20.78 2.08 -27.25
CA ILE A 271 20.47 3.44 -26.81
C ILE A 271 20.70 3.66 -25.31
N VAL A 272 21.19 2.67 -24.55
CA VAL A 272 21.31 2.76 -23.08
C VAL A 272 22.14 3.97 -22.64
N ASP A 273 23.22 4.28 -23.34
CA ASP A 273 24.10 5.41 -23.00
C ASP A 273 23.44 6.74 -23.32
N GLU A 274 22.78 6.85 -24.48
CA GLU A 274 22.02 8.03 -24.89
C GLU A 274 20.86 8.31 -23.92
N VAL A 275 20.04 7.30 -23.62
CA VAL A 275 18.92 7.41 -22.67
C VAL A 275 19.43 7.85 -21.29
N SER A 276 20.61 7.37 -20.87
CA SER A 276 21.19 7.70 -19.57
C SER A 276 21.63 9.16 -19.40
N GLN A 277 21.69 9.93 -20.50
CA GLN A 277 21.91 11.37 -20.45
C GLN A 277 20.65 12.13 -20.02
N TYR A 278 19.46 11.58 -20.29
CA TYR A 278 18.18 12.23 -20.04
C TYR A 278 17.46 11.69 -18.80
N VAL A 279 17.63 10.41 -18.47
CA VAL A 279 16.96 9.76 -17.34
C VAL A 279 17.94 8.95 -16.49
N HIS A 280 17.67 8.90 -15.18
CA HIS A 280 18.45 8.07 -14.28
C HIS A 280 18.19 6.59 -14.56
N ILE A 281 19.24 5.86 -14.93
CA ILE A 281 19.26 4.39 -15.00
C ILE A 281 20.27 3.90 -13.95
N PRO A 282 19.91 2.92 -13.10
CA PRO A 282 20.83 2.32 -12.13
C PRO A 282 22.13 1.82 -12.79
N ALA A 283 23.28 2.02 -12.14
CA ALA A 283 24.58 1.76 -12.73
C ALA A 283 24.79 0.30 -13.17
N ASP A 284 24.29 -0.65 -12.39
CA ASP A 284 24.29 -2.07 -12.71
C ASP A 284 23.32 -2.44 -13.83
N ALA A 285 22.16 -1.77 -13.94
CA ALA A 285 21.27 -1.94 -15.09
C ALA A 285 21.96 -1.45 -16.38
N LYS A 286 22.64 -0.30 -16.35
CA LYS A 286 23.45 0.16 -17.50
C LYS A 286 24.51 -0.86 -17.88
N LYS A 287 25.23 -1.39 -16.90
CA LYS A 287 26.25 -2.43 -17.10
C LYS A 287 25.66 -3.67 -17.76
N ALA A 288 24.53 -4.18 -17.25
CA ALA A 288 23.85 -5.35 -17.81
C ALA A 288 23.43 -5.15 -19.28
N TYR A 289 22.95 -3.96 -19.64
CA TYR A 289 22.59 -3.67 -21.03
C TYR A 289 23.81 -3.57 -21.94
N ARG A 290 24.92 -2.98 -21.49
CA ARG A 290 26.18 -2.96 -22.27
C ARG A 290 26.71 -4.38 -22.51
N GLU A 291 26.62 -5.25 -21.50
CA GLU A 291 26.96 -6.67 -21.65
C GLU A 291 26.04 -7.37 -22.65
N LEU A 292 24.73 -7.08 -22.63
CA LEU A 292 23.76 -7.61 -23.59
C LEU A 292 24.10 -7.20 -25.03
N ILE A 293 24.51 -5.95 -25.27
CA ILE A 293 24.98 -5.48 -26.60
C ILE A 293 26.16 -6.35 -27.06
N ALA A 294 27.17 -6.51 -26.20
CA ALA A 294 28.36 -7.29 -26.53
C ALA A 294 28.06 -8.77 -26.81
N VAL A 295 27.07 -9.35 -26.12
CA VAL A 295 26.60 -10.73 -26.38
C VAL A 295 25.86 -10.80 -27.72
N ARG A 296 24.95 -9.87 -28.00
CA ARG A 296 24.20 -9.85 -29.26
C ARG A 296 25.09 -9.63 -30.48
N ALA A 297 26.14 -8.82 -30.35
CA ALA A 297 27.13 -8.62 -31.41
C ALA A 297 27.96 -9.88 -31.74
N LYS A 298 28.01 -10.85 -30.82
CA LYS A 298 28.72 -12.14 -31.00
C LYS A 298 27.80 -13.27 -31.42
N ALA A 299 26.48 -13.06 -31.46
CA ALA A 299 25.53 -14.05 -31.92
C ALA A 299 25.61 -14.14 -33.47
N PRO A 300 25.73 -15.35 -34.04
CA PRO A 300 25.84 -15.56 -35.49
C PRO A 300 24.57 -15.17 -36.25
#